data_AF-A0A3D0X2I9-F1
#
_entry.id   AF-A0A3D0X2I9-F1
#
_cell.length_a   1.000
_cell.length_b   1.000
_cell.length_c   1.000
_cell.angle_alpha   90.00
_cell.angle_beta   90.00
_cell.angle_gamma   90.00
#
_symmetry.space_group_name_H-M   'P 1'
#
loop_
_entity.id
_entity.type
_entity.pdbx_description
1 polymer ?
#
loop_
_entity_poly.entity_id
_entity_poly.type
_entity_poly.pdbx_seq_one_letter_code
_entity_poly.pdbx_strand_id
1 'polypeptide(L)'
;MGQPQALRDCGILVMMCLVLLFFGSGSIPITDPTESNYVLTAKEMVMSGEYVSPRIYGVDWYDKPIMFYWELIAAFKLFGISDGAARFFPAVMGTLSVLGTYFFGSWLYDRKRGLTAGIILLTSLEFWYIGHAVITDMTLFLSMSAALCLFYAGYRRKQPKLYYFAYAASAIAVLTKGPIGLALPGLIILLFLGWQRDFSRLLKMRIGTGMLLFTAIISVWYLPMFVMHGWDFINTFFGV
;
A
#
# COMPACT_ATOMS: atom_id res chain seq x y z
N MET A 1 -10.64 25.35 5.35
CA MET A 1 -11.74 24.46 4.93
C MET A 1 -12.86 24.62 5.94
N GLY A 2 -14.10 24.88 5.53
CA GLY A 2 -15.22 24.79 6.47
C GLY A 2 -15.43 23.32 6.83
N GLN A 3 -15.30 22.96 8.10
CA GLN A 3 -15.42 21.59 8.60
C GLN A 3 -16.68 20.84 8.06
N PRO A 4 -17.86 21.48 7.90
CA PRO A 4 -19.04 20.81 7.35
C PRO A 4 -18.91 20.41 5.87
N GLN A 5 -18.20 21.21 5.06
CA GLN A 5 -18.06 20.95 3.62
C GLN A 5 -17.11 19.79 3.35
N ALA A 6 -16.03 19.67 4.12
CA ALA A 6 -15.08 18.57 4.00
C ALA A 6 -15.72 17.22 4.38
N LEU A 7 -16.54 17.21 5.44
CA LEU A 7 -17.29 16.02 5.85
C LEU A 7 -18.29 15.58 4.77
N ARG A 8 -18.99 16.53 4.15
CA ARG A 8 -19.90 16.24 3.04
C ARG A 8 -19.17 15.61 1.86
N ASP A 9 -18.03 16.16 1.45
CA ASP A 9 -17.25 15.63 0.32
C ASP A 9 -16.71 14.23 0.62
N CYS A 10 -16.20 14.01 1.84
CA CYS A 10 -15.78 12.68 2.28
C CYS A 10 -16.96 11.70 2.25
N GLY A 11 -18.14 12.11 2.71
CA GLY A 11 -19.36 11.30 2.64
C GLY A 11 -19.72 10.92 1.20
N ILE A 12 -19.66 11.88 0.26
CA ILE A 12 -19.88 11.60 -1.17
C ILE A 12 -18.88 10.58 -1.69
N LEU A 13 -17.58 10.79 -1.46
CA LEU A 13 -16.53 9.89 -1.93
C LEU A 13 -16.66 8.49 -1.34
N VAL A 14 -16.92 8.38 -0.03
CA VAL A 14 -17.11 7.10 0.65
C VAL A 14 -18.32 6.37 0.09
N MET A 15 -19.46 7.06 -0.11
CA MET A 15 -20.65 6.46 -0.73
C MET A 15 -20.35 5.96 -2.15
N MET A 16 -19.61 6.73 -2.95
CA MET A 16 -19.19 6.27 -4.28
C MET A 16 -18.25 5.06 -4.20
N CYS A 17 -17.31 5.03 -3.24
CA CYS A 17 -16.43 3.87 -3.05
C CYS A 17 -17.22 2.62 -2.61
N LEU A 18 -18.22 2.77 -1.74
CA LEU A 18 -19.10 1.65 -1.35
C LEU A 18 -19.81 1.05 -2.58
N VAL A 19 -20.27 1.89 -3.51
CA VAL A 19 -20.90 1.42 -4.75
C VAL A 19 -19.89 0.84 -5.73
N LEU A 20 -18.75 1.50 -5.93
CA LEU A 20 -17.83 1.15 -7.02
C LEU A 20 -16.78 0.11 -6.66
N LEU A 21 -16.40 -0.02 -5.37
CA LEU A 21 -15.36 -0.95 -4.92
C LEU A 21 -15.89 -2.09 -4.03
N PHE A 22 -17.01 -1.90 -3.34
CA PHE A 22 -17.54 -2.93 -2.42
C PHE A 22 -18.75 -3.65 -2.98
N PHE A 23 -19.71 -2.93 -3.56
CA PHE A 23 -20.95 -3.54 -4.05
C PHE A 23 -20.69 -4.53 -5.18
N GLY A 24 -21.17 -5.77 -5.02
CA GLY A 24 -20.98 -6.84 -6.01
C GLY A 24 -19.57 -7.47 -6.02
N SER A 25 -18.60 -6.95 -5.27
CA SER A 25 -17.22 -7.47 -5.24
C SER A 25 -17.16 -8.97 -4.91
N GLY A 26 -17.98 -9.43 -3.97
CA GLY A 26 -18.06 -10.84 -3.59
C GLY A 26 -18.70 -11.78 -4.62
N SER A 27 -19.31 -11.24 -5.67
CA SER A 27 -19.85 -12.03 -6.79
C SER A 27 -18.84 -12.24 -7.93
N ILE A 28 -17.65 -11.63 -7.84
CA ILE A 28 -16.58 -11.80 -8.82
C ILE A 28 -15.74 -13.01 -8.41
N PRO A 29 -15.82 -14.13 -9.14
CA PRO A 29 -15.09 -15.33 -8.78
C PRO A 29 -13.59 -15.13 -8.98
N ILE A 30 -12.78 -15.65 -8.05
CA ILE A 30 -11.32 -15.73 -8.21
C ILE A 30 -11.03 -16.76 -9.31
N THR A 31 -10.62 -16.27 -10.47
CA THR A 31 -10.33 -17.08 -11.66
C THR A 31 -8.92 -16.86 -12.21
N ASP A 32 -8.30 -15.72 -11.89
CA ASP A 32 -6.92 -15.46 -12.26
C ASP A 32 -5.95 -16.35 -11.46
N PRO A 33 -4.94 -16.97 -12.09
CA PRO A 33 -3.96 -17.79 -11.40
C PRO A 33 -3.17 -17.05 -10.31
N THR A 34 -2.88 -15.77 -10.52
CA THR A 34 -2.14 -14.94 -9.55
C THR A 34 -3.01 -14.69 -8.32
N GLU A 35 -4.27 -14.29 -8.52
CA GLU A 35 -5.22 -14.11 -7.41
C GLU A 35 -5.41 -15.43 -6.63
N SER A 36 -5.52 -16.54 -7.34
CA SER A 36 -5.66 -17.88 -6.76
C SER A 36 -4.46 -18.23 -5.87
N ASN A 37 -3.24 -17.88 -6.28
CA ASN A 37 -2.04 -18.11 -5.49
C ASN A 37 -2.05 -17.30 -4.19
N TYR A 38 -2.41 -16.01 -4.23
CA TYR A 38 -2.51 -15.20 -3.01
C TYR A 38 -3.55 -15.74 -2.04
N VAL A 39 -4.72 -16.11 -2.57
CA VAL A 39 -5.85 -16.62 -1.78
C VAL A 39 -5.52 -17.97 -1.16
N LEU A 40 -4.96 -18.91 -1.94
CA LEU A 40 -4.56 -20.21 -1.43
C LEU A 40 -3.46 -20.08 -0.38
N THR A 41 -2.47 -19.23 -0.64
CA THR A 41 -1.37 -18.99 0.32
C THR A 41 -1.91 -18.48 1.66
N ALA A 42 -2.72 -17.42 1.62
CA ALA A 42 -3.32 -16.86 2.83
C ALA A 42 -4.25 -17.86 3.54
N LYS A 43 -4.99 -18.68 2.79
CA LYS A 43 -5.82 -19.76 3.33
C LYS A 43 -4.99 -20.81 4.06
N GLU A 44 -3.89 -21.30 3.48
CA GLU A 44 -3.00 -22.27 4.12
C GLU A 44 -2.34 -21.69 5.39
N MET A 45 -1.96 -20.41 5.38
CA MET A 45 -1.45 -19.73 6.57
C MET A 45 -2.51 -19.63 7.69
N VAL A 46 -3.77 -19.34 7.35
CA VAL A 46 -4.88 -19.38 8.31
C VAL A 46 -5.08 -20.79 8.89
N MET A 47 -5.05 -21.81 8.04
CA MET A 47 -5.30 -23.21 8.46
C MET A 47 -4.15 -23.78 9.31
N SER A 48 -2.91 -23.41 9.02
CA SER A 48 -1.74 -23.87 9.78
C SER A 48 -1.50 -23.08 11.06
N GLY A 49 -1.99 -21.84 11.14
CA GLY A 49 -1.69 -20.93 12.26
C GLY A 49 -0.32 -20.25 12.15
N GLU A 50 0.44 -20.51 11.09
CA GLU A 50 1.74 -19.92 10.81
C GLU A 50 1.59 -18.66 9.95
N TYR A 51 1.86 -17.49 10.53
CA TYR A 51 1.63 -16.18 9.88
C TYR A 51 2.90 -15.46 9.43
N VAL A 52 4.07 -16.09 9.56
CA VAL A 52 5.34 -15.51 9.13
C VAL A 52 5.75 -16.01 7.75
N SER A 53 5.72 -17.32 7.54
CA SER A 53 6.20 -17.96 6.31
C SER A 53 5.03 -18.19 5.35
N PRO A 54 4.96 -17.50 4.20
CA PRO A 54 3.95 -17.81 3.19
C PRO A 54 4.13 -19.23 2.67
N ARG A 55 3.04 -19.99 2.56
CA ARG A 55 3.05 -21.37 2.09
C ARG A 55 1.93 -21.62 1.09
N ILE A 56 2.24 -22.34 0.03
CA ILE A 56 1.25 -22.79 -0.97
C ILE A 56 1.54 -24.25 -1.33
N TYR A 57 0.50 -25.08 -1.42
CA TYR A 57 0.63 -26.53 -1.64
C TYR A 57 1.52 -27.23 -0.61
N GLY A 58 1.56 -26.71 0.63
CA GLY A 58 2.37 -27.27 1.71
C GLY A 58 3.88 -27.01 1.61
N VAL A 59 4.33 -26.18 0.67
CA VAL A 59 5.74 -25.73 0.55
C VAL A 59 5.87 -24.24 0.81
N ASP A 60 7.04 -23.79 1.26
CA ASP A 60 7.31 -22.37 1.46
C ASP A 60 7.30 -21.61 0.11
N TRP A 61 6.68 -20.43 0.10
CA TRP A 61 6.41 -19.65 -1.11
C TRP A 61 7.02 -18.25 -1.00
N TYR A 62 8.26 -18.11 -1.49
CA TYR A 62 9.04 -16.87 -1.38
C TYR A 62 8.82 -15.90 -2.56
N ASP A 63 7.59 -15.71 -3.02
CA ASP A 63 7.31 -14.82 -4.18
C ASP A 63 7.11 -13.35 -3.78
N LYS A 64 6.46 -13.10 -2.64
CA LYS A 64 6.08 -11.74 -2.20
C LYS A 64 6.22 -11.54 -0.70
N PRO A 65 6.47 -10.30 -0.26
CA PRO A 65 6.46 -9.95 1.16
C PRO A 65 5.09 -10.08 1.82
N ILE A 66 5.07 -10.05 3.14
CA ILE A 66 3.93 -10.51 3.95
C ILE A 66 2.71 -9.59 3.98
N MET A 67 2.84 -8.30 3.69
CA MET A 67 1.80 -7.31 4.03
C MET A 67 0.46 -7.66 3.40
N PHE A 68 0.45 -8.02 2.12
CA PHE A 68 -0.79 -8.37 1.43
C PHE A 68 -1.39 -9.70 1.92
N TYR A 69 -0.54 -10.66 2.31
CA TYR A 69 -1.02 -11.89 2.97
C TYR A 69 -1.65 -11.59 4.33
N TRP A 70 -1.07 -10.68 5.14
CA TRP A 70 -1.68 -10.26 6.40
C TRP A 70 -3.02 -9.56 6.21
N GLU A 71 -3.18 -8.75 5.15
CA GLU A 71 -4.47 -8.19 4.76
C GLU A 71 -5.49 -9.30 4.46
N LEU A 72 -5.12 -10.29 3.64
CA LEU A 72 -5.99 -11.43 3.34
C LEU A 72 -6.33 -12.27 4.58
N ILE A 73 -5.34 -12.58 5.40
CA ILE A 73 -5.52 -13.32 6.66
C ILE A 73 -6.50 -12.56 7.58
N ALA A 74 -6.34 -11.25 7.71
CA ALA A 74 -7.24 -10.43 8.50
C ALA A 74 -8.68 -10.48 7.94
N ALA A 75 -8.85 -10.39 6.62
CA ALA A 75 -10.17 -10.49 6.00
C ALA A 75 -10.81 -11.86 6.21
N PHE A 76 -10.05 -12.94 6.02
CA PHE A 76 -10.53 -14.30 6.22
C PHE A 76 -10.91 -14.58 7.68
N LYS A 77 -10.20 -13.99 8.65
CA LYS A 77 -10.56 -14.09 10.06
C LYS A 77 -11.82 -13.29 10.41
N LEU A 78 -12.05 -12.15 9.76
CA LEU A 78 -13.20 -11.29 10.04
C LEU A 78 -14.50 -11.78 9.37
N PHE A 79 -14.40 -12.30 8.14
CA PHE A 79 -15.56 -12.58 7.29
C PHE A 79 -15.66 -14.04 6.82
N GLY A 80 -14.70 -14.89 7.19
CA GLY A 80 -14.55 -16.23 6.65
C GLY A 80 -13.83 -16.24 5.29
N ILE A 81 -13.35 -17.41 4.88
CA ILE A 81 -12.67 -17.59 3.60
C ILE A 81 -13.71 -17.52 2.47
N SER A 82 -13.65 -16.46 1.69
CA SER A 82 -14.52 -16.24 0.53
C SER A 82 -13.91 -15.22 -0.43
N ASP A 83 -14.40 -15.20 -1.66
CA ASP A 83 -13.98 -14.27 -2.71
C ASP A 83 -14.27 -12.81 -2.35
N GLY A 84 -15.37 -12.56 -1.63
CA GLY A 84 -15.69 -11.24 -1.09
C GLY A 84 -14.73 -10.80 0.00
N ALA A 85 -14.38 -11.71 0.93
CA ALA A 85 -13.40 -11.42 1.97
C ALA A 85 -12.03 -11.09 1.37
N ALA A 86 -11.59 -11.84 0.35
CA ALA A 86 -10.30 -11.60 -0.32
C ALA A 86 -10.19 -10.20 -0.95
N ARG A 87 -11.32 -9.59 -1.32
CA ARG A 87 -11.40 -8.26 -1.97
C ARG A 87 -11.62 -7.11 -1.00
N PHE A 88 -11.86 -7.41 0.28
CA PHE A 88 -12.18 -6.40 1.28
C PHE A 88 -11.07 -5.36 1.45
N PHE A 89 -9.84 -5.80 1.72
CA PHE A 89 -8.73 -4.86 1.92
C PHE A 89 -8.31 -4.12 0.65
N PRO A 90 -8.26 -4.73 -0.56
CA PRO A 90 -8.12 -3.98 -1.80
C PRO A 90 -9.11 -2.81 -1.91
N ALA A 91 -10.40 -3.05 -1.65
CA ALA A 91 -11.42 -2.00 -1.67
C ALA A 91 -11.21 -0.92 -0.59
N VAL A 92 -10.76 -1.31 0.62
CA VAL A 92 -10.39 -0.38 1.70
C VAL A 92 -9.19 0.48 1.30
N MET A 93 -8.12 -0.11 0.77
CA MET A 93 -6.92 0.62 0.33
C MET A 93 -7.23 1.55 -0.85
N GLY A 94 -8.14 1.15 -1.75
CA GLY A 94 -8.68 2.00 -2.80
C GLY A 94 -9.44 3.21 -2.23
N THR A 95 -10.33 2.98 -1.25
CA THR A 95 -11.06 4.06 -0.58
C THR A 95 -10.11 5.06 0.11
N LEU A 96 -9.09 4.56 0.83
CA LEU A 96 -8.08 5.39 1.46
C LEU A 96 -7.26 6.19 0.43
N SER A 97 -6.99 5.61 -0.74
CA SER A 97 -6.28 6.28 -1.83
C SER A 97 -7.10 7.42 -2.45
N VAL A 98 -8.42 7.22 -2.62
CA VAL A 98 -9.35 8.26 -3.09
C VAL A 98 -9.41 9.42 -2.09
N LEU A 99 -9.54 9.11 -0.80
CA LEU A 99 -9.54 10.14 0.26
C LEU A 99 -8.19 10.85 0.35
N GLY A 100 -7.09 10.11 0.26
CA GLY A 100 -5.73 10.67 0.23
C GLY A 100 -5.56 11.66 -0.93
N THR A 101 -6.05 11.30 -2.12
CA THR A 101 -6.06 12.15 -3.31
C THR A 101 -6.91 13.39 -3.10
N TYR A 102 -8.09 13.26 -2.51
CA TYR A 102 -8.96 14.38 -2.16
C TYR A 102 -8.26 15.38 -1.22
N PHE A 103 -7.69 14.89 -0.11
CA PHE A 103 -7.06 15.75 0.87
C PHE A 103 -5.79 16.40 0.34
N PHE A 104 -4.96 15.64 -0.39
CA PHE A 104 -3.73 16.17 -0.98
C PHE A 104 -4.03 17.21 -2.06
N GLY A 105 -4.97 16.92 -2.97
CA GLY A 105 -5.40 17.85 -4.01
C GLY A 105 -6.07 19.11 -3.45
N SER A 106 -6.89 18.96 -2.40
CA SER A 106 -7.52 20.09 -1.70
C SER A 106 -6.50 20.98 -0.99
N TRP A 107 -5.45 20.39 -0.42
CA TRP A 107 -4.37 21.15 0.20
C TRP A 107 -3.49 21.86 -0.85
N LEU A 108 -3.24 21.23 -1.98
CA LEU A 108 -2.36 21.77 -3.02
C LEU A 108 -3.02 22.90 -3.80
N TYR A 109 -4.34 22.80 -4.01
CA TYR A 109 -5.12 23.77 -4.76
C TYR A 109 -6.33 24.22 -3.93
N ASP A 110 -7.48 23.60 -4.16
CA ASP A 110 -8.74 23.95 -3.51
C ASP A 110 -9.65 22.72 -3.41
N ARG A 111 -10.69 22.85 -2.58
CA ARG A 111 -11.65 21.79 -2.27
C ARG A 111 -12.30 21.18 -3.53
N LYS A 112 -12.68 22.00 -4.51
CA LYS A 112 -13.37 21.50 -5.71
C LYS A 112 -12.42 20.64 -6.52
N ARG A 113 -11.18 21.11 -6.73
CA ARG A 113 -10.15 20.35 -7.45
C ARG A 113 -9.77 19.05 -6.73
N GLY A 114 -9.68 19.07 -5.40
CA GLY A 114 -9.48 17.86 -4.62
C GLY A 114 -10.62 16.85 -4.81
N LEU A 115 -11.88 17.29 -4.73
CA LEU A 115 -13.05 16.42 -4.94
C LEU A 115 -13.05 15.84 -6.36
N THR A 116 -12.83 16.68 -7.36
CA THR A 116 -12.74 16.25 -8.76
C THR A 116 -11.61 15.23 -8.96
N ALA A 117 -10.43 15.43 -8.37
CA ALA A 117 -9.33 14.49 -8.46
C ALA A 117 -9.66 13.13 -7.83
N GLY A 118 -10.33 13.11 -6.67
CA GLY A 118 -10.80 11.87 -6.04
C GLY A 118 -11.81 11.12 -6.89
N ILE A 119 -12.77 11.84 -7.50
CA ILE A 119 -13.75 11.25 -8.43
C ILE A 119 -13.05 10.67 -9.66
N ILE A 120 -12.15 11.43 -10.30
CA ILE A 120 -11.40 10.96 -11.47
C ILE A 120 -10.63 9.69 -11.16
N LEU A 121 -9.93 9.64 -10.02
CA LEU A 121 -9.19 8.45 -9.60
C LEU A 121 -10.13 7.25 -9.44
N LEU A 122 -11.22 7.42 -8.69
CA LEU A 122 -12.17 6.35 -8.43
C LEU A 122 -12.84 5.81 -9.72
N THR A 123 -13.09 6.68 -10.71
CA THR A 123 -13.71 6.29 -11.98
C THR A 123 -12.70 5.87 -13.05
N SER A 124 -11.40 5.84 -12.73
CA SER A 124 -10.37 5.36 -13.66
C SER A 124 -10.43 3.84 -13.74
N LEU A 125 -10.49 3.28 -14.97
CA LEU A 125 -10.67 1.85 -15.20
C LEU A 125 -9.62 0.99 -14.48
N GLU A 126 -8.35 1.36 -14.60
CA GLU A 126 -7.24 0.64 -13.94
C GLU A 126 -7.41 0.63 -12.42
N PHE A 127 -7.74 1.78 -11.83
CA PHE A 127 -7.91 1.91 -10.39
C PHE A 127 -9.09 1.09 -9.88
N TRP A 128 -10.19 1.07 -10.64
CA TRP A 128 -11.32 0.19 -10.35
C TRP A 128 -10.90 -1.28 -10.42
N TYR A 129 -10.16 -1.68 -11.45
CA TYR A 129 -9.68 -3.05 -11.63
C TYR A 129 -8.78 -3.50 -10.47
N ILE A 130 -7.71 -2.75 -10.17
CA ILE A 130 -6.81 -3.11 -9.06
C ILE A 130 -7.50 -3.03 -7.68
N GLY A 131 -8.64 -2.34 -7.59
CA GLY A 131 -9.48 -2.32 -6.38
C GLY A 131 -10.27 -3.61 -6.16
N HIS A 132 -10.41 -4.45 -7.19
CA HIS A 132 -11.07 -5.77 -7.12
C HIS A 132 -10.08 -6.93 -7.29
N ALA A 133 -8.91 -6.68 -7.87
CA ALA A 133 -7.89 -7.70 -8.04
C ALA A 133 -7.28 -8.08 -6.69
N VAL A 134 -7.20 -9.38 -6.41
CA VAL A 134 -6.53 -9.91 -5.22
C VAL A 134 -5.02 -10.01 -5.47
N ILE A 135 -4.39 -8.84 -5.60
CA ILE A 135 -2.96 -8.65 -5.82
C ILE A 135 -2.43 -7.47 -4.99
N THR A 136 -1.10 -7.35 -4.90
CA THR A 136 -0.40 -6.35 -4.09
C THR A 136 -0.63 -4.88 -4.46
N ASP A 137 -1.17 -4.62 -5.65
CA ASP A 137 -0.99 -3.36 -6.36
C ASP A 137 -1.78 -2.20 -5.74
N MET A 138 -2.96 -2.45 -5.17
CA MET A 138 -3.72 -1.39 -4.51
C MET A 138 -3.07 -0.91 -3.21
N THR A 139 -2.57 -1.83 -2.39
CA THR A 139 -1.80 -1.51 -1.19
C THR A 139 -0.49 -0.79 -1.54
N LEU A 140 0.17 -1.22 -2.62
CA LEU A 140 1.36 -0.55 -3.14
C LEU A 140 1.04 0.88 -3.61
N PHE A 141 -0.05 1.06 -4.34
CA PHE A 141 -0.49 2.37 -4.83
C PHE A 141 -0.70 3.34 -3.67
N LEU A 142 -1.44 2.94 -2.64
CA LEU A 142 -1.69 3.77 -1.45
C LEU A 142 -0.38 4.16 -0.76
N SER A 143 0.46 3.16 -0.46
CA SER A 143 1.68 3.34 0.32
C SER A 143 2.73 4.18 -0.42
N MET A 144 2.94 3.96 -1.72
CA MET A 144 3.80 4.81 -2.55
C MET A 144 3.25 6.23 -2.69
N SER A 145 1.94 6.38 -2.94
CA SER A 145 1.30 7.69 -3.04
C SER A 145 1.43 8.48 -1.74
N ALA A 146 1.21 7.81 -0.60
CA ALA A 146 1.41 8.40 0.72
C ALA A 146 2.86 8.83 0.92
N ALA A 147 3.84 7.98 0.58
CA ALA A 147 5.27 8.31 0.70
C ALA A 147 5.63 9.59 -0.09
N LEU A 148 5.18 9.70 -1.34
CA LEU A 148 5.41 10.87 -2.19
C LEU A 148 4.68 12.12 -1.69
N CYS A 149 3.41 11.99 -1.31
CA CYS A 149 2.61 13.10 -0.79
C CYS A 149 3.20 13.65 0.52
N LEU A 150 3.62 12.77 1.43
CA LEU A 150 4.21 13.14 2.71
C LEU A 150 5.60 13.75 2.54
N PHE A 151 6.42 13.22 1.63
CA PHE A 151 7.67 13.85 1.23
C PHE A 151 7.42 15.28 0.74
N TYR A 152 6.50 15.46 -0.21
CA TYR A 152 6.24 16.75 -0.82
C TYR A 152 5.63 17.75 0.18
N ALA A 153 4.76 17.29 1.07
CA ALA A 153 4.24 18.10 2.18
C ALA A 153 5.37 18.52 3.15
N GLY A 154 6.28 17.60 3.50
CA GLY A 154 7.48 17.89 4.29
C GLY A 154 8.41 18.91 3.63
N TYR A 155 8.57 18.80 2.31
CA TYR A 155 9.33 19.73 1.47
C TYR A 155 8.70 21.14 1.51
N ARG A 156 7.43 21.26 1.12
CA ARG A 156 6.70 22.54 1.03
C ARG A 156 6.50 23.24 2.38
N ARG A 157 6.10 22.49 3.42
CA ARG A 157 5.83 23.06 4.76
C ARG A 157 7.08 23.25 5.60
N LYS A 158 8.25 22.80 5.12
CA LYS A 158 9.51 22.78 5.90
C LYS A 158 9.35 22.06 7.24
N GLN A 159 8.62 20.94 7.27
CA GLN A 159 8.33 20.15 8.46
C GLN A 159 9.02 18.77 8.38
N PRO A 160 10.20 18.59 9.01
CA PRO A 160 10.96 17.34 8.91
C PRO A 160 10.25 16.10 9.46
N LYS A 161 9.29 16.28 10.38
CA LYS A 161 8.51 15.17 10.94
C LYS A 161 7.74 14.39 9.86
N LEU A 162 7.32 15.06 8.79
CA LEU A 162 6.59 14.43 7.69
C LEU A 162 7.44 13.41 6.90
N TYR A 163 8.77 13.55 6.93
CA TYR A 163 9.65 12.58 6.30
C TYR A 163 9.63 11.22 6.98
N TYR A 164 9.47 11.15 8.31
CA TYR A 164 9.34 9.86 9.01
C TYR A 164 8.09 9.10 8.56
N PHE A 165 6.98 9.79 8.33
CA PHE A 165 5.79 9.16 7.78
C PHE A 165 5.99 8.73 6.32
N ALA A 166 6.78 9.47 5.53
CA ALA A 166 7.15 9.04 4.18
C ALA A 166 8.02 7.77 4.20
N TYR A 167 8.98 7.68 5.11
CA TYR A 167 9.79 6.47 5.33
C TYR A 167 8.92 5.29 5.78
N ALA A 168 8.00 5.49 6.71
CA ALA A 168 7.08 4.45 7.16
C ALA A 168 6.17 3.96 6.03
N ALA A 169 5.61 4.87 5.22
CA ALA A 169 4.81 4.51 4.06
C ALA A 169 5.62 3.73 3.02
N SER A 170 6.86 4.14 2.75
CA SER A 170 7.78 3.39 1.87
C SER A 170 8.15 2.02 2.45
N ALA A 171 8.29 1.88 3.76
CA ALA A 171 8.53 0.59 4.40
C ALA A 171 7.34 -0.36 4.23
N ILE A 172 6.12 0.14 4.37
CA ILE A 172 4.89 -0.64 4.08
C ILE A 172 4.89 -1.06 2.60
N ALA A 173 5.23 -0.15 1.67
CA ALA A 173 5.34 -0.48 0.25
C ALA A 173 6.37 -1.62 0.00
N VAL A 174 7.49 -1.63 0.72
CA VAL A 174 8.50 -2.70 0.64
C VAL A 174 8.02 -4.01 1.27
N LEU A 175 7.23 -3.95 2.35
CA LEU A 175 6.53 -5.10 2.91
C LEU A 175 5.36 -5.58 2.06
N THR A 176 4.97 -4.84 1.01
CA THR A 176 3.92 -5.23 0.06
C THR A 176 4.50 -5.88 -1.20
N LYS A 177 5.49 -5.24 -1.87
CA LYS A 177 5.99 -5.69 -3.18
C LYS A 177 7.51 -5.65 -3.32
N GLY A 178 8.23 -5.64 -2.20
CA GLY A 178 9.70 -5.72 -2.20
C GLY A 178 10.39 -4.38 -2.51
N PRO A 179 11.66 -4.40 -2.96
CA PRO A 179 12.51 -3.21 -3.05
C PRO A 179 11.95 -2.05 -3.88
N ILE A 180 11.03 -2.35 -4.81
CA ILE A 180 10.32 -1.35 -5.62
C ILE A 180 9.66 -0.26 -4.75
N GLY A 181 9.19 -0.63 -3.56
CA GLY A 181 8.55 0.26 -2.57
C GLY A 181 9.43 1.40 -2.04
N LEU A 182 10.76 1.25 -2.13
CA LEU A 182 11.74 2.29 -1.83
C LEU A 182 12.36 2.86 -3.10
N ALA A 183 12.68 1.99 -4.06
CA ALA A 183 13.38 2.37 -5.28
C ALA A 183 12.62 3.41 -6.11
N LEU A 184 11.32 3.20 -6.36
CA LEU A 184 10.53 4.13 -7.19
C LEU A 184 10.28 5.48 -6.48
N PRO A 185 9.76 5.55 -5.24
CA PRO A 185 9.60 6.83 -4.57
C PRO A 185 10.93 7.55 -4.36
N GLY A 186 12.00 6.81 -4.01
CA GLY A 186 13.35 7.35 -3.88
C GLY A 186 13.86 7.98 -5.17
N LEU A 187 13.74 7.28 -6.30
CA LEU A 187 14.11 7.79 -7.62
C LEU A 187 13.32 9.06 -7.98
N ILE A 188 12.00 9.04 -7.81
CA ILE A 188 11.13 10.20 -8.08
C ILE A 188 11.55 11.39 -7.22
N ILE A 189 11.83 11.17 -5.93
CA ILE A 189 12.30 12.21 -5.01
C ILE A 189 13.65 12.79 -5.45
N LEU A 190 14.61 11.94 -5.83
CA LEU A 190 15.92 12.38 -6.30
C LEU A 190 15.83 13.19 -7.58
N LEU A 191 15.04 12.73 -8.56
CA LEU A 191 14.78 13.46 -9.80
C LEU A 191 14.10 14.81 -9.52
N PHE A 192 13.11 14.83 -8.62
CA PHE A 192 12.46 16.06 -8.19
C PHE A 192 13.45 17.05 -7.55
N LEU A 193 14.30 16.60 -6.62
CA LEU A 193 15.29 17.46 -5.97
C LEU A 193 16.36 17.95 -6.95
N GLY A 194 16.76 17.10 -7.90
CA GLY A 194 17.67 17.47 -8.98
C GLY A 194 17.06 18.54 -9.89
N TRP A 195 15.80 18.39 -10.26
CA TRP A 195 15.05 19.40 -11.03
C TRP A 195 14.93 20.73 -10.27
N GLN A 196 14.68 20.67 -8.95
CA GLN A 196 14.61 21.86 -8.08
C GLN A 196 15.99 22.43 -7.73
N ARG A 197 17.08 21.74 -8.07
CA ARG A 197 18.46 22.05 -7.67
C ARG A 197 18.62 22.22 -6.14
N ASP A 198 17.83 21.51 -5.34
CA ASP A 198 17.85 21.57 -3.87
C ASP A 198 18.33 20.25 -3.24
N PHE A 199 19.53 19.80 -3.61
CA PHE A 199 20.14 18.62 -2.98
C PHE A 199 20.47 18.85 -1.50
N SER A 200 20.60 20.11 -1.06
CA SER A 200 20.76 20.46 0.36
C SER A 200 19.62 19.90 1.23
N ARG A 201 18.47 19.64 0.62
CA ARG A 201 17.30 19.07 1.28
C ARG A 201 17.52 17.66 1.79
N LEU A 202 18.38 16.86 1.16
CA LEU A 202 18.68 15.49 1.60
C LEU A 202 19.16 15.47 3.07
N LEU A 203 19.97 16.46 3.47
CA LEU A 203 20.42 16.59 4.86
C LEU A 203 19.27 16.87 5.83
N LYS A 204 18.24 17.60 5.38
CA LYS A 204 17.04 17.95 6.17
C LYS A 204 16.01 16.82 6.22
N MET A 205 16.15 15.79 5.38
CA MET A 205 15.29 14.61 5.38
C MET A 205 15.60 13.65 6.52
N ARG A 206 16.67 13.90 7.29
CA ARG A 206 17.07 13.06 8.43
C ARG A 206 17.29 11.60 8.04
N ILE A 207 17.95 11.39 6.90
CA ILE A 207 18.12 10.09 6.24
C ILE A 207 18.57 8.99 7.21
N GLY A 208 19.56 9.25 8.09
CA GLY A 208 20.01 8.25 9.06
C GLY A 208 18.88 7.73 9.96
N THR A 209 18.21 8.61 10.72
CA THR A 209 17.11 8.19 11.60
C THR A 209 15.86 7.74 10.84
N GLY A 210 15.63 8.26 9.64
CA GLY A 210 14.51 7.87 8.79
C GLY A 210 14.69 6.46 8.23
N MET A 211 15.90 6.14 7.76
CA MET A 211 16.26 4.79 7.32
C MET A 211 16.29 3.79 8.48
N LEU A 212 16.66 4.23 9.69
CA LEU A 212 16.54 3.41 10.89
C LEU A 212 15.07 3.01 11.15
N LEU A 213 14.14 3.97 11.09
CA LEU A 213 12.70 3.69 11.20
C LEU A 213 12.21 2.76 10.09
N PHE A 214 12.57 3.06 8.83
CA PHE A 214 12.24 2.23 7.68
C PHE A 214 12.72 0.79 7.86
N THR A 215 13.99 0.63 8.26
CA THR A 215 14.62 -0.69 8.48
C THR A 215 13.91 -1.43 9.60
N ALA A 216 13.64 -0.77 10.73
CA ALA A 216 12.92 -1.37 11.85
C ALA A 216 11.53 -1.91 11.44
N ILE A 217 10.82 -1.19 10.57
CA ILE A 217 9.51 -1.64 10.07
C ILE A 217 9.66 -2.85 9.14
N ILE A 218 10.54 -2.79 8.13
CA ILE A 218 10.68 -3.93 7.20
C ILE A 218 11.24 -5.17 7.91
N SER A 219 12.08 -4.99 8.93
CA SER A 219 12.65 -6.08 9.72
C SER A 219 11.59 -6.90 10.46
N VAL A 220 10.38 -6.37 10.68
CA VAL A 220 9.28 -7.13 11.31
C VAL A 220 9.01 -8.45 10.57
N TRP A 221 9.25 -8.51 9.26
CA TRP A 221 9.08 -9.74 8.47
C TRP A 221 10.37 -10.28 7.85
N TYR A 222 11.22 -9.42 7.28
CA TYR A 222 12.44 -9.89 6.63
C TYR A 222 13.41 -10.56 7.62
N LEU A 223 13.48 -10.09 8.86
CA LEU A 223 14.36 -10.67 9.88
C LEU A 223 13.92 -12.08 10.28
N PRO A 224 12.67 -12.33 10.71
CA PRO A 224 12.26 -13.69 11.08
C PRO A 224 12.27 -14.65 9.88
N MET A 225 11.96 -14.19 8.66
CA MET A 225 12.13 -15.02 7.46
C MET A 225 13.58 -15.46 7.25
N PHE A 226 14.54 -14.55 7.37
CA PHE A 226 15.95 -14.89 7.25
C PHE A 226 16.42 -15.83 8.38
N VAL A 227 15.96 -15.62 9.61
CA VAL A 227 16.30 -16.48 10.75
C VAL A 227 15.76 -17.90 10.57
N MET A 228 14.57 -18.06 10.00
CA MET A 228 13.94 -19.37 9.81
C MET A 228 14.44 -20.12 8.57
N HIS A 229 14.66 -19.39 7.46
CA HIS A 229 14.88 -19.99 6.13
C HIS A 229 16.25 -19.71 5.54
N GLY A 230 17.05 -18.85 6.19
CA GLY A 230 18.43 -18.56 5.78
C GLY A 230 18.56 -18.02 4.35
N TRP A 231 19.59 -18.51 3.65
CA TRP A 231 19.94 -18.07 2.30
C TRP A 231 18.97 -18.56 1.23
N ASP A 232 18.25 -19.66 1.46
CA ASP A 232 17.28 -20.19 0.50
C ASP A 232 16.15 -19.20 0.25
N PHE A 233 15.69 -18.52 1.31
CA PHE A 233 14.75 -17.41 1.20
C PHE A 233 15.32 -16.26 0.35
N ILE A 234 16.55 -15.80 0.64
CA ILE A 234 17.14 -14.65 -0.05
C ILE A 234 17.35 -14.93 -1.54
N ASN A 235 17.92 -16.09 -1.88
CA ASN A 235 18.23 -16.48 -3.26
C ASN A 235 16.94 -16.62 -4.08
N THR A 236 15.93 -17.29 -3.53
CA THR A 236 14.65 -17.48 -4.22
C THR A 236 13.87 -16.17 -4.35
N PHE A 237 13.79 -15.37 -3.28
CA PHE A 237 12.99 -14.15 -3.25
C PHE A 237 13.53 -13.05 -4.18
N PHE A 238 14.87 -12.94 -4.30
CA PHE A 238 15.52 -11.96 -5.17
C PHE A 238 15.97 -12.53 -6.53
N GLY A 239 15.81 -13.83 -6.75
CA GLY A 239 16.19 -14.49 -8.01
C GLY A 239 17.71 -14.53 -8.26
N VAL A 240 18.50 -14.70 -7.20
CA VAL A 240 19.98 -14.85 -7.26
C VAL A 240 20.36 -16.33 -7.25
#